data_AF-A0A9W6U0S3-F1
#
_entry.id   AF-A0A9W6U0S3-F1
#
_cell.length_a   1.000
_cell.length_b   1.000
_cell.length_c   1.000
_cell.angle_alpha   90.00
_cell.angle_beta   90.00
_cell.angle_gamma   90.00
#
_symmetry.space_group_name_H-M   'P 1'
#
loop_
_entity.id
_entity.type
_entity.pdbx_description
1 polymer ?
#
loop_
_entity_poly.entity_id
_entity_poly.type
_entity_poly.pdbx_seq_one_letter_code
_entity_poly.pdbx_strand_id
1 'polypeptide(L)'
;MLERICQSVKAKKKDGAAEMKRAMQQGLEALNELLPGSFQLPLDPRIEVGKIIVSKCRVMDSAKKPLWLVFENAEEGGDPVTVMFKAGDDVRQDCLTLQLIRLMDEMWRDEGLDLAMEPYKCVATSPMTGILQMVPNSVTTADVHKRGGIMGSFKDPIFADWIHANNPDAKSHKAAINLFSRSCAGYCIATYVLGIGDRHNDNIMVRSYWCLAPIPHFLKFLIEKFV
;
A
#
# COMPACT_ATOMS: atom_id res chain seq x y z
N MET A 1 20.12 7.43 6.65
CA MET A 1 20.33 6.28 7.57
C MET A 1 19.52 5.06 7.16
N LEU A 2 18.21 5.16 6.95
CA LEU A 2 17.36 4.07 6.42
C LEU A 2 17.91 3.43 5.13
N GLU A 3 18.45 4.24 4.21
CA GLU A 3 19.10 3.73 3.00
C GLU A 3 20.27 2.77 3.29
N ARG A 4 21.10 3.08 4.29
CA ARG A 4 22.23 2.21 4.71
C ARG A 4 21.71 0.89 5.30
N ILE A 5 20.59 0.94 6.03
CA ILE A 5 19.91 -0.26 6.54
C ILE A 5 19.42 -1.12 5.36
N CYS A 6 18.79 -0.52 4.35
CA CYS A 6 18.40 -1.24 3.13
C CYS A 6 19.59 -1.87 2.41
N GLN A 7 20.72 -1.17 2.31
CA GLN A 7 21.94 -1.72 1.70
C GLN A 7 22.48 -2.92 2.49
N SER A 8 22.50 -2.84 3.83
CA SER A 8 22.88 -3.95 4.71
C SER A 8 21.96 -5.17 4.53
N VAL A 9 20.64 -4.93 4.52
CA VAL A 9 19.63 -5.97 4.24
C VAL A 9 19.87 -6.62 2.88
N LYS A 10 20.13 -5.83 1.83
CA LYS A 10 20.41 -6.35 0.48
C LYS A 10 21.71 -7.16 0.43
N ALA A 11 22.74 -6.76 1.16
CA ALA A 11 23.99 -7.52 1.24
C ALA A 11 23.79 -8.91 1.85
N LYS A 12 22.84 -9.04 2.79
CA LYS A 12 22.45 -10.30 3.43
C LYS A 12 21.45 -11.15 2.64
N LYS A 13 21.10 -10.76 1.41
CA LYS A 13 20.14 -11.50 0.57
C LYS A 13 20.55 -12.95 0.33
N LYS A 14 21.84 -13.21 0.13
CA LYS A 14 22.37 -14.57 -0.11
C LYS A 14 22.40 -15.41 1.17
N ASP A 15 22.47 -14.76 2.32
CA ASP A 15 22.57 -15.40 3.64
C ASP A 15 21.18 -15.85 4.17
N GLY A 16 20.10 -15.43 3.50
CA GLY A 16 18.74 -15.88 3.76
C GLY A 16 17.86 -14.88 4.50
N ALA A 17 16.57 -15.20 4.63
CA ALA A 17 15.57 -14.29 5.21
C ALA A 17 15.81 -13.97 6.69
N ALA A 18 16.34 -14.91 7.47
CA ALA A 18 16.67 -14.70 8.88
C ALA A 18 17.77 -13.64 9.06
N GLU A 19 18.83 -13.70 8.25
CA GLU A 19 19.92 -12.72 8.29
C GLU A 19 19.49 -11.35 7.81
N MET A 20 18.67 -11.28 6.74
CA MET A 20 18.06 -10.02 6.32
C MET A 20 17.22 -9.38 7.44
N LYS A 21 16.42 -10.19 8.15
CA LYS A 21 15.62 -9.72 9.29
C LYS A 21 16.51 -9.21 10.42
N ARG A 22 17.57 -9.95 10.79
CA ARG A 22 18.53 -9.52 11.82
C ARG A 22 19.20 -8.19 11.47
N ALA A 23 19.69 -8.05 10.23
CA ALA A 23 20.33 -6.83 9.76
C ALA A 23 19.37 -5.62 9.79
N MET A 24 18.10 -5.82 9.42
CA MET A 24 17.08 -4.80 9.55
C MET A 24 16.84 -4.42 11.02
N GLN A 25 16.64 -5.40 11.91
CA GLN A 25 16.34 -5.15 13.31
C GLN A 25 17.46 -4.35 14.01
N GLN A 26 18.70 -4.80 13.86
CA GLN A 26 19.87 -4.10 14.43
C GLN A 26 20.00 -2.67 13.91
N GLY A 27 19.77 -2.46 12.61
CA GLY A 27 19.83 -1.13 12.01
C GLY A 27 18.72 -0.20 12.51
N LEU A 28 17.50 -0.73 12.69
CA LEU A 28 16.37 0.04 13.18
C LEU A 28 16.46 0.34 14.69
N GLU A 29 17.00 -0.59 15.49
CA GLU A 29 17.31 -0.37 16.91
C GLU A 29 18.34 0.76 17.08
N ALA A 30 19.44 0.72 16.33
CA ALA A 30 20.42 1.80 16.34
C ALA A 30 19.86 3.14 15.85
N LEU A 31 18.92 3.12 14.90
CA LEU A 31 18.22 4.31 14.44
C LEU A 31 17.30 4.88 15.53
N ASN A 32 16.60 4.03 16.29
CA ASN A 32 15.73 4.46 17.38
C ASN A 32 16.47 5.27 18.45
N GLU A 33 17.73 4.93 18.75
CA GLU A 33 18.56 5.70 19.69
C GLU A 33 18.84 7.14 19.22
N LEU A 34 18.79 7.38 17.91
CA LEU A 34 19.08 8.68 17.29
C LEU A 34 17.83 9.50 16.97
N LEU A 35 16.67 8.84 16.88
CA LEU A 35 15.41 9.54 16.61
C LEU A 35 15.02 10.44 17.79
N PRO A 36 14.37 11.59 17.56
CA PRO A 36 13.77 12.37 18.63
C PRO A 36 12.65 11.58 19.35
N GLY A 37 12.08 12.16 20.42
CA GLY A 37 10.95 11.55 21.14
C GLY A 37 9.72 11.38 20.24
N SER A 38 9.43 12.40 19.42
CA SER A 38 8.38 12.39 18.41
C SER A 38 8.79 13.25 17.20
N PHE A 39 8.20 12.97 16.04
CA PHE A 39 8.42 13.72 14.80
C PHE A 39 7.31 13.46 13.77
N GLN A 40 7.25 14.29 12.72
CA GLN A 40 6.28 14.13 11.64
C GLN A 40 6.86 13.33 10.47
N LEU A 41 6.03 12.50 9.85
CA LEU A 41 6.38 11.83 8.60
C LEU A 41 6.07 12.73 7.39
N PRO A 42 6.88 12.70 6.33
CA PRO A 42 6.67 13.55 5.16
C PRO A 42 5.38 13.21 4.37
N LEU A 43 4.76 12.06 4.64
CA LEU A 43 3.50 11.67 4.00
C LEU A 43 2.31 12.53 4.45
N ASP A 44 2.24 12.89 5.74
CA ASP A 44 1.14 13.66 6.32
C ASP A 44 1.65 14.46 7.51
N PRO A 45 1.82 15.79 7.39
CA PRO A 45 2.32 16.61 8.48
C PRO A 45 1.36 16.71 9.67
N ARG A 46 0.12 16.22 9.53
CA ARG A 46 -0.86 16.18 10.63
C ARG A 46 -0.66 14.98 11.55
N ILE A 47 0.15 13.99 11.13
CA ILE A 47 0.39 12.77 11.90
C ILE A 47 1.78 12.86 12.52
N GLU A 48 1.82 12.80 13.85
CA GLU A 48 3.06 12.73 14.61
C GLU A 48 3.31 11.28 15.07
N VAL A 49 4.55 10.83 14.94
CA VAL A 49 4.97 9.48 15.26
C VAL A 49 6.07 9.47 16.30
N GLY A 50 6.12 8.40 17.10
CA GLY A 50 7.16 8.11 18.07
C GLY A 50 8.27 7.23 17.49
N LYS A 51 8.76 6.28 18.30
CA LYS A 51 9.83 5.36 17.89
C LYS A 51 9.34 4.32 16.89
N ILE A 52 10.28 3.63 16.26
CA ILE A 52 10.01 2.49 15.38
C ILE A 52 9.73 1.26 16.24
N ILE A 53 8.59 0.61 16.03
CA ILE A 53 8.26 -0.68 16.63
C ILE A 53 8.98 -1.78 15.84
N VAL A 54 10.27 -1.97 16.13
CA VAL A 54 11.17 -2.85 15.36
C VAL A 54 10.64 -4.28 15.24
N SER A 55 9.97 -4.79 16.28
CA SER A 55 9.38 -6.13 16.29
C SER A 55 8.26 -6.33 15.26
N LYS A 56 7.57 -5.25 14.86
CA LYS A 56 6.50 -5.26 13.84
C LYS A 56 6.99 -4.90 12.43
N CYS A 57 8.26 -4.53 12.28
CA CYS A 57 8.85 -4.22 10.98
C CYS A 57 9.19 -5.51 10.20
N ARG A 58 9.20 -5.44 8.87
CA ARG A 58 9.57 -6.57 8.01
C ARG A 58 10.21 -6.12 6.70
N VAL A 59 11.04 -7.00 6.13
CA VAL A 59 11.54 -6.84 4.76
C VAL A 59 10.51 -7.46 3.81
N MET A 60 10.02 -6.70 2.84
CA MET A 60 9.03 -7.21 1.89
C MET A 60 9.66 -8.10 0.83
N ASP A 61 8.90 -9.09 0.37
CA ASP A 61 9.36 -10.02 -0.64
C ASP A 61 9.21 -9.46 -2.06
N SER A 62 10.05 -8.49 -2.39
CA SER A 62 10.14 -7.88 -3.72
C SER A 62 11.59 -7.83 -4.20
N ALA A 63 11.81 -7.62 -5.50
CA ALA A 63 13.15 -7.53 -6.10
C ALA A 63 14.05 -6.51 -5.37
N LYS A 64 13.47 -5.39 -4.94
CA LYS A 64 14.17 -4.25 -4.31
C LYS A 64 14.19 -4.30 -2.80
N LYS A 65 13.53 -5.29 -2.18
CA LYS A 65 13.46 -5.53 -0.73
C LYS A 65 13.14 -4.26 0.08
N PRO A 66 11.99 -3.60 -0.19
CA PRO A 66 11.61 -2.43 0.58
C PRO A 66 11.30 -2.80 2.04
N LEU A 67 11.43 -1.81 2.93
CA LEU A 67 11.19 -1.99 4.36
C LEU A 67 9.75 -1.61 4.69
N TRP A 68 9.04 -2.52 5.34
CA TRP A 68 7.79 -2.24 6.02
C TRP A 68 8.13 -1.73 7.42
N LEU A 69 7.89 -0.45 7.66
CA LEU A 69 8.20 0.23 8.90
C LEU A 69 6.91 0.51 9.67
N VAL A 70 6.93 0.24 10.97
CA VAL A 70 5.83 0.52 11.89
C VAL A 70 6.34 1.47 12.95
N PHE A 71 5.69 2.61 13.10
CA PHE A 71 6.00 3.62 14.09
C PHE A 71 4.91 3.64 15.15
N GLU A 72 5.29 3.99 16.37
CA GLU A 72 4.35 4.37 17.42
C GLU A 72 3.57 5.61 16.98
N ASN A 73 2.31 5.70 17.37
CA ASN A 73 1.55 6.92 17.23
C ASN A 73 1.88 7.82 18.43
N ALA A 74 2.20 9.09 18.17
CA ALA A 74 2.46 10.03 19.25
C ALA A 74 1.16 10.50 19.94
N GLU A 75 0.01 10.36 19.26
CA GLU A 75 -1.30 10.65 19.85
C GLU A 75 -1.73 9.51 20.80
N GLU A 76 -2.19 9.89 21.99
CA GLU A 76 -2.65 8.94 23.00
C GLU A 76 -3.84 8.14 22.49
N GLY A 77 -3.73 6.80 22.53
CA GLY A 77 -4.74 5.88 22.01
C GLY A 77 -4.75 5.72 20.49
N GLY A 78 -3.83 6.36 19.78
CA GLY A 78 -3.72 6.23 18.32
C GLY A 78 -3.13 4.89 17.87
N ASP A 79 -3.64 4.37 16.75
CA ASP A 79 -3.11 3.16 16.13
C ASP A 79 -1.70 3.38 15.55
N PRO A 80 -0.79 2.38 15.60
CA PRO A 80 0.54 2.49 15.02
C PRO A 80 0.52 2.87 13.53
N VAL A 81 1.42 3.78 13.15
CA VAL A 81 1.51 4.28 11.78
C VAL A 81 2.43 3.40 10.96
N THR A 82 1.93 2.89 9.85
CA THR A 82 2.69 1.97 8.98
C THR A 82 3.00 2.61 7.63
N VAL A 83 4.27 2.50 7.21
CA VAL A 83 4.74 3.02 5.92
C VAL A 83 5.68 2.02 5.25
N MET A 84 5.80 2.14 3.93
CA MET A 84 6.82 1.44 3.16
C MET A 84 7.95 2.41 2.84
N PHE A 85 9.18 2.04 3.17
CA PHE A 85 10.37 2.73 2.70
C PHE A 85 11.00 1.97 1.53
N LYS A 86 11.15 2.64 0.39
CA LYS A 86 11.79 2.09 -0.81
C LYS A 86 13.16 2.73 -0.99
N ALA A 87 14.16 1.90 -1.27
CA ALA A 87 15.50 2.34 -1.63
C ALA A 87 15.97 1.59 -2.88
N GLY A 88 16.48 2.34 -3.86
CA GLY A 88 16.88 1.85 -5.18
C GLY A 88 15.76 1.87 -6.22
N ASP A 89 14.68 2.61 -5.95
CA ASP A 89 13.59 2.91 -6.89
C ASP A 89 13.37 4.43 -6.93
N ASP A 90 13.22 4.98 -8.13
CA ASP A 90 12.89 6.40 -8.32
C ASP A 90 11.37 6.57 -8.25
N VAL A 91 10.87 6.96 -7.09
CA VAL A 91 9.42 7.11 -6.86
C VAL A 91 8.88 8.47 -7.27
N ARG A 92 9.68 9.33 -7.93
CA ARG A 92 9.21 10.65 -8.39
C ARG A 92 8.12 10.51 -9.45
N GLN A 93 8.19 9.46 -10.27
CA GLN A 93 7.16 9.15 -11.27
C GLN A 93 5.85 8.71 -10.61
N ASP A 94 5.91 7.87 -9.57
CA ASP A 94 4.74 7.51 -8.75
C ASP A 94 4.14 8.77 -8.10
N CYS A 95 4.97 9.65 -7.53
CA CYS A 95 4.52 10.90 -6.91
C CYS A 95 3.73 11.78 -7.88
N LEU A 96 4.23 11.96 -9.12
CA LEU A 96 3.54 12.75 -10.15
C LEU A 96 2.24 12.06 -10.58
N THR A 97 2.28 10.76 -10.82
CA THR A 97 1.11 9.99 -11.25
C THR A 97 -0.02 10.06 -10.23
N LEU A 98 0.30 9.87 -8.95
CA LEU A 98 -0.67 9.96 -7.85
C LEU A 98 -1.25 11.37 -7.71
N GLN A 99 -0.47 12.42 -7.97
CA GLN A 99 -0.97 13.79 -7.99
C GLN A 99 -1.97 14.02 -9.13
N LEU A 100 -1.65 13.54 -10.34
CA LEU A 100 -2.59 13.63 -11.48
C LEU A 100 -3.88 12.86 -11.20
N ILE A 101 -3.81 11.67 -10.62
CA ILE A 101 -4.99 10.89 -10.23
C ILE A 101 -5.85 11.63 -9.19
N ARG A 102 -5.24 12.36 -8.24
CA ARG A 102 -5.98 13.20 -7.27
C ARG A 102 -6.73 14.32 -7.97
N LEU A 103 -6.07 15.03 -8.89
CA LEU A 103 -6.71 16.08 -9.68
C LEU A 103 -7.88 15.52 -10.52
N MET A 104 -7.73 14.33 -11.11
CA MET A 104 -8.83 13.68 -11.82
C MET A 104 -10.00 13.34 -10.88
N ASP A 105 -9.75 12.83 -9.67
CA ASP A 105 -10.81 12.58 -8.67
C ASP A 105 -11.51 13.86 -8.22
N GLU A 106 -10.78 14.94 -8.01
CA GLU A 106 -11.33 16.26 -7.69
C GLU A 106 -12.26 16.76 -8.82
N MET A 107 -11.79 16.73 -10.08
CA MET A 107 -12.59 17.12 -11.24
C MET A 107 -13.87 16.28 -11.39
N TRP A 108 -13.79 14.97 -11.17
CA TRP A 108 -14.98 14.11 -11.22
C TRP A 108 -15.96 14.45 -10.10
N ARG A 109 -15.47 14.71 -8.87
CA ARG A 109 -16.32 15.11 -7.74
C ARG A 109 -17.03 16.43 -7.98
N ASP A 110 -16.36 17.41 -8.59
CA ASP A 110 -16.94 18.70 -8.94
C ASP A 110 -18.12 18.56 -9.92
N GLU A 111 -18.06 17.56 -10.81
CA GLU A 111 -19.15 17.18 -11.72
C GLU A 111 -20.17 16.19 -11.10
N GLY A 112 -20.10 15.96 -9.78
CA GLY A 112 -21.01 15.06 -9.06
C GLY A 112 -20.73 13.57 -9.26
N LEU A 113 -19.57 13.20 -9.83
CA LEU A 113 -19.14 11.83 -10.06
C LEU A 113 -18.13 11.40 -8.99
N ASP A 114 -18.59 10.71 -7.96
CA ASP A 114 -17.67 10.02 -7.05
C ASP A 114 -17.29 8.67 -7.68
N LEU A 115 -16.08 8.54 -8.23
CA LEU A 115 -15.58 7.27 -8.75
C LEU A 115 -14.89 6.43 -7.67
N ALA A 116 -14.92 6.86 -6.41
CA ALA A 116 -14.25 6.18 -5.31
C ALA A 116 -12.76 5.91 -5.64
N MET A 117 -12.00 6.96 -5.93
CA MET A 117 -10.55 6.86 -6.08
C MET A 117 -9.86 6.84 -4.70
N GLU A 118 -8.75 6.10 -4.55
CA GLU A 118 -7.86 6.21 -3.36
C GLU A 118 -6.39 6.28 -3.79
N PRO A 119 -5.95 7.42 -4.34
CA PRO A 119 -4.52 7.61 -4.57
C PRO A 119 -3.79 7.67 -3.22
N TYR A 120 -3.11 6.56 -2.86
CA TYR A 120 -2.28 6.49 -1.66
C TYR A 120 -1.19 7.57 -1.68
N LYS A 121 -0.61 7.86 -0.52
CA LYS A 121 0.43 8.88 -0.40
C LYS A 121 1.80 8.30 -0.76
N CYS A 122 2.55 9.05 -1.55
CA CYS A 122 3.93 8.75 -1.90
C CYS A 122 4.73 10.05 -1.86
N VAL A 123 5.91 10.00 -1.24
CA VAL A 123 6.85 11.12 -1.21
C VAL A 123 8.25 10.61 -1.51
N ALA A 124 8.86 11.15 -2.56
CA ALA A 124 10.28 10.97 -2.83
C ALA A 124 11.10 11.73 -1.77
N THR A 125 12.05 11.03 -1.15
CA THR A 125 12.91 11.58 -0.10
C THR A 125 14.34 11.82 -0.59
N SER A 126 14.70 11.22 -1.72
CA SER A 126 16.00 11.34 -2.43
C SER A 126 15.80 10.86 -3.88
N PRO A 127 16.74 11.04 -4.83
CA PRO A 127 16.56 10.58 -6.21
C PRO A 127 16.21 9.09 -6.37
N MET A 128 16.62 8.23 -5.43
CA MET A 128 16.40 6.78 -5.46
C MET A 128 15.75 6.24 -4.18
N THR A 129 15.15 7.10 -3.37
CA THR A 129 14.46 6.67 -2.15
C THR A 129 13.14 7.39 -1.96
N GLY A 130 12.21 6.73 -1.27
CA GLY A 130 10.93 7.34 -0.96
C GLY A 130 10.16 6.58 0.09
N ILE A 131 9.11 7.24 0.58
CA ILE A 131 8.18 6.71 1.57
C ILE A 131 6.81 6.63 0.91
N LEU A 132 6.15 5.48 1.04
CA LEU A 132 4.81 5.23 0.56
C LEU A 132 3.92 4.90 1.75
N GLN A 133 2.67 5.37 1.70
CA GLN A 133 1.63 4.97 2.62
C GLN A 133 1.34 3.48 2.43
N MET A 134 1.28 2.74 3.53
CA MET A 134 0.69 1.41 3.49
C MET A 134 -0.82 1.50 3.48
N VAL A 135 -1.44 0.81 2.54
CA VAL A 135 -2.89 0.62 2.53
C VAL A 135 -3.22 -0.62 3.38
N PRO A 136 -3.88 -0.47 4.54
CA PRO A 136 -4.19 -1.62 5.38
C PRO A 136 -5.33 -2.44 4.77
N ASN A 137 -5.33 -3.75 5.07
CA ASN A 137 -6.33 -4.71 4.58
C ASN A 137 -6.42 -4.79 3.05
N SER A 138 -5.32 -4.53 2.34
CA SER A 138 -5.22 -4.76 0.90
C SER A 138 -4.49 -6.07 0.59
N VAL A 139 -4.86 -6.66 -0.55
CA VAL A 139 -4.18 -7.80 -1.18
C VAL A 139 -4.01 -7.53 -2.67
N THR A 140 -2.98 -8.09 -3.30
CA THR A 140 -2.84 -7.99 -4.75
C THR A 140 -3.89 -8.86 -5.47
N THR A 141 -4.27 -8.50 -6.68
CA THR A 141 -5.14 -9.35 -7.52
C THR A 141 -4.47 -10.68 -7.83
N ALA A 142 -3.14 -10.72 -7.92
CA ALA A 142 -2.37 -11.96 -8.03
C ALA A 142 -2.59 -12.88 -6.82
N ASP A 143 -2.58 -12.34 -5.59
CA ASP A 143 -2.80 -13.13 -4.38
C ASP A 143 -4.26 -13.60 -4.26
N VAL A 144 -5.22 -12.83 -4.77
CA VAL A 144 -6.62 -13.27 -4.89
C VAL A 144 -6.72 -14.49 -5.82
N HIS A 145 -6.07 -14.46 -6.99
CA HIS A 145 -6.04 -15.60 -7.91
C HIS A 145 -5.34 -16.83 -7.34
N LYS A 146 -4.24 -16.67 -6.60
CA LYS A 146 -3.52 -17.79 -5.95
C LYS A 146 -4.38 -18.53 -4.94
N ARG A 147 -5.31 -17.85 -4.26
CA ARG A 147 -6.27 -18.50 -3.33
C ARG A 147 -7.21 -19.47 -4.05
N GLY A 148 -7.40 -19.33 -5.37
CA GLY A 148 -8.14 -20.27 -6.21
C GLY A 148 -7.36 -21.52 -6.67
N GLY A 149 -6.10 -21.69 -6.24
CA GLY A 149 -5.22 -22.80 -6.63
C GLY A 149 -4.35 -22.53 -7.87
N ILE A 150 -3.53 -23.50 -8.27
CA ILE A 150 -2.52 -23.39 -9.36
C ILE A 150 -3.16 -23.12 -10.74
N MET A 151 -4.44 -23.48 -10.94
CA MET A 151 -5.26 -23.16 -12.12
C MET A 151 -6.19 -21.95 -11.91
N GLY A 152 -6.07 -21.24 -10.80
CA GLY A 152 -6.94 -20.11 -10.44
C GLY A 152 -6.89 -18.97 -11.45
N SER A 153 -5.75 -18.71 -12.09
CA SER A 153 -5.60 -17.60 -13.05
C SER A 153 -6.52 -17.65 -14.29
N PHE A 154 -7.32 -18.72 -14.47
CA PHE A 154 -8.24 -18.91 -15.60
C PHE A 154 -9.69 -19.23 -15.21
N LYS A 155 -10.09 -19.08 -13.93
CA LYS A 155 -11.49 -19.30 -13.51
C LYS A 155 -12.23 -17.97 -13.33
N ASP A 156 -13.26 -17.75 -14.14
CA ASP A 156 -14.04 -16.52 -14.22
C ASP A 156 -14.70 -16.01 -12.91
N PRO A 157 -15.14 -16.82 -11.91
CA PRO A 157 -15.81 -16.25 -10.75
C PRO A 157 -14.89 -15.89 -9.58
N ILE A 158 -13.55 -15.99 -9.67
CA ILE A 158 -12.69 -15.83 -8.47
C ILE A 158 -12.87 -14.49 -7.77
N PHE A 159 -13.00 -13.38 -8.49
CA PHE A 159 -13.26 -12.09 -7.85
C PHE A 159 -14.66 -11.99 -7.28
N ALA A 160 -15.67 -12.52 -7.97
CA ALA A 160 -17.04 -12.54 -7.48
C ALA A 160 -17.16 -13.38 -6.21
N ASP A 161 -16.54 -14.56 -6.20
CA ASP A 161 -16.47 -15.48 -5.06
C ASP A 161 -15.68 -14.86 -3.91
N TRP A 162 -14.57 -14.19 -4.19
CA TRP A 162 -13.79 -13.50 -3.16
C TRP A 162 -14.58 -12.33 -2.57
N ILE A 163 -15.26 -11.53 -3.39
CA ILE A 163 -16.13 -10.44 -2.92
C ILE A 163 -17.27 -11.00 -2.08
N HIS A 164 -17.90 -12.10 -2.51
CA HIS A 164 -18.98 -12.75 -1.77
C HIS A 164 -18.50 -13.36 -0.45
N ALA A 165 -17.35 -14.04 -0.43
CA ALA A 165 -16.77 -14.61 0.77
C ALA A 165 -16.42 -13.56 1.82
N ASN A 166 -16.03 -12.35 1.39
CA ASN A 166 -15.83 -11.22 2.29
C ASN A 166 -17.15 -10.47 2.57
N ASN A 167 -18.19 -10.60 1.75
CA ASN A 167 -19.46 -9.88 1.89
C ASN A 167 -20.64 -10.84 1.78
N PRO A 168 -20.92 -11.63 2.84
CA PRO A 168 -21.90 -12.71 2.77
C PRO A 168 -23.34 -12.21 2.76
N ASP A 169 -23.61 -11.04 3.34
CA ASP A 169 -24.96 -10.45 3.31
C ASP A 169 -25.21 -9.72 1.99
N ALA A 170 -26.46 -9.78 1.49
CA ALA A 170 -26.81 -9.23 0.18
C ALA A 170 -26.58 -7.72 0.08
N LYS A 171 -26.67 -6.99 1.20
CA LYS A 171 -26.51 -5.54 1.25
C LYS A 171 -25.04 -5.14 1.11
N SER A 172 -24.15 -5.75 1.90
CA SER A 172 -22.70 -5.57 1.81
C SER A 172 -22.18 -6.04 0.47
N HIS A 173 -22.66 -7.16 -0.05
CA HIS A 173 -22.27 -7.67 -1.36
C HIS A 173 -22.57 -6.65 -2.47
N LYS A 174 -23.81 -6.14 -2.51
CA LYS A 174 -24.22 -5.10 -3.49
C LYS A 174 -23.38 -3.83 -3.34
N ALA A 175 -23.09 -3.41 -2.11
CA ALA A 175 -22.29 -2.23 -1.85
C ALA A 175 -20.81 -2.41 -2.25
N ALA A 176 -20.23 -3.58 -2.00
CA ALA A 176 -18.89 -3.94 -2.41
C ALA A 176 -18.74 -3.99 -3.93
N ILE A 177 -19.71 -4.58 -4.63
CA ILE A 177 -19.75 -4.58 -6.11
C ILE A 177 -19.87 -3.15 -6.65
N ASN A 178 -20.70 -2.29 -6.05
CA ASN A 178 -20.82 -0.89 -6.46
C ASN A 178 -19.50 -0.12 -6.29
N LEU A 179 -18.83 -0.27 -5.13
CA LEU A 179 -17.55 0.39 -4.87
C LEU A 179 -16.45 -0.12 -5.80
N PHE A 180 -16.41 -1.44 -6.02
CA PHE A 180 -15.48 -2.05 -6.97
C PHE A 180 -15.69 -1.50 -8.39
N SER A 181 -16.94 -1.46 -8.85
CA SER A 181 -17.28 -1.01 -10.20
C SER A 181 -16.89 0.45 -10.42
N ARG A 182 -17.18 1.32 -9.44
CA ARG A 182 -16.83 2.75 -9.50
C ARG A 182 -15.32 2.97 -9.51
N SER A 183 -14.61 2.35 -8.56
CA SER A 183 -13.14 2.47 -8.48
C SER A 183 -12.45 1.87 -9.70
N CYS A 184 -12.90 0.71 -10.18
CA CYS A 184 -12.41 0.09 -11.40
C CYS A 184 -12.60 1.01 -12.62
N ALA A 185 -13.79 1.61 -12.77
CA ALA A 185 -14.04 2.56 -13.86
C ALA A 185 -13.10 3.78 -13.79
N GLY A 186 -12.94 4.38 -12.60
CA GLY A 186 -12.06 5.52 -12.41
C GLY A 186 -10.59 5.20 -12.71
N TYR A 187 -10.05 4.09 -12.19
CA TYR A 187 -8.67 3.69 -12.48
C TYR A 187 -8.48 3.23 -13.93
N CYS A 188 -9.47 2.60 -14.57
CA CYS A 188 -9.40 2.28 -16.00
C CYS A 188 -9.27 3.55 -16.85
N ILE A 189 -10.09 4.57 -16.59
CA ILE A 189 -10.04 5.85 -17.31
C ILE A 189 -8.73 6.57 -17.02
N ALA A 190 -8.35 6.70 -15.75
CA ALA A 190 -7.13 7.39 -15.35
C ALA A 190 -5.88 6.76 -15.98
N THR A 191 -5.74 5.44 -15.89
CA THR A 191 -4.58 4.75 -16.48
C THR A 191 -4.54 4.80 -18.00
N TYR A 192 -5.71 4.78 -18.65
CA TYR A 192 -5.79 4.95 -20.10
C TYR A 192 -5.34 6.35 -20.53
N VAL A 193 -5.89 7.40 -19.91
CA VAL A 193 -5.56 8.80 -20.24
C VAL A 193 -4.09 9.11 -19.96
N LEU A 194 -3.56 8.61 -18.85
CA LEU A 194 -2.16 8.83 -18.46
C LEU A 194 -1.17 7.91 -19.20
N GLY A 195 -1.64 6.95 -19.99
CA GLY A 195 -0.78 6.02 -20.74
C GLY A 195 0.01 5.05 -19.85
N ILE A 196 -0.56 4.65 -18.71
CA ILE A 196 0.10 3.79 -17.72
C ILE A 196 0.01 2.32 -18.16
N GLY A 197 1.15 1.75 -18.56
CA GLY A 197 1.23 0.43 -19.18
C GLY A 197 1.47 -0.74 -18.23
N ASP A 198 2.12 -0.53 -17.08
CA ASP A 198 2.58 -1.62 -16.19
C ASP A 198 1.47 -2.15 -15.25
N ARG A 199 0.41 -2.71 -15.85
CA ARG A 199 -0.83 -3.11 -15.16
C ARG A 199 -0.94 -4.62 -14.92
N HIS A 200 0.13 -5.27 -14.47
CA HIS A 200 0.09 -6.69 -14.13
C HIS A 200 -0.59 -6.95 -12.78
N ASN A 201 -1.01 -8.19 -12.52
CA ASN A 201 -1.79 -8.55 -11.33
C ASN A 201 -1.07 -8.33 -9.98
N ASP A 202 0.26 -8.28 -9.96
CA ASP A 202 1.00 -7.92 -8.73
C ASP A 202 1.00 -6.40 -8.44
N ASN A 203 0.66 -5.55 -9.41
CA ASN A 203 0.61 -4.08 -9.25
C ASN A 203 -0.81 -3.59 -8.98
N ILE A 204 -1.82 -4.46 -9.06
CA ILE A 204 -3.21 -4.09 -8.77
C ILE A 204 -3.55 -4.67 -7.41
N MET A 205 -3.99 -3.80 -6.51
CA MET A 205 -4.45 -4.17 -5.19
C MET A 205 -5.95 -3.97 -5.05
N VAL A 206 -6.49 -4.73 -4.11
CA VAL A 206 -7.89 -4.71 -3.74
C VAL A 206 -7.96 -4.62 -2.22
N ARG A 207 -8.65 -3.60 -1.71
CA ARG A 207 -8.79 -3.35 -0.26
C ARG A 207 -10.12 -3.85 0.26
N SER A 208 -10.11 -4.57 1.38
CA SER A 208 -11.29 -4.86 2.20
C SER A 208 -11.44 -3.80 3.30
N TYR A 209 -12.57 -3.11 3.38
CA TYR A 209 -12.83 -2.20 4.51
C TYR A 209 -13.49 -2.94 5.68
N TRP A 210 -13.03 -2.69 6.90
CA TRP A 210 -13.82 -2.97 8.10
C TRP A 210 -14.55 -1.68 8.46
N CYS A 211 -15.89 -1.67 8.42
CA CYS A 211 -16.65 -0.57 9.02
C CYS A 211 -17.02 -0.96 10.46
N LEU A 212 -16.93 -0.03 11.41
CA LEU A 212 -17.40 -0.19 12.80
C LEU A 212 -18.93 -0.10 12.94
N ALA A 213 -19.67 -0.01 11.84
CA ALA A 213 -21.12 -0.22 11.79
C ALA A 213 -21.42 -1.69 11.41
N PRO A 214 -22.62 -2.25 11.65
CA PRO A 214 -22.90 -3.68 11.48
C PRO A 214 -23.06 -4.07 9.98
N ILE A 215 -22.06 -3.74 9.14
CA ILE A 215 -22.05 -4.00 7.70
C ILE A 215 -20.58 -4.27 7.24
N PRO A 216 -20.26 -5.46 6.71
CA PRO A 216 -18.89 -5.84 6.30
C PRO A 216 -18.41 -5.27 4.95
N HIS A 217 -17.08 -5.15 4.82
CA HIS A 217 -16.20 -5.44 3.66
C HIS A 217 -16.36 -4.76 2.28
N PHE A 218 -16.24 -3.43 2.22
CA PHE A 218 -16.15 -2.76 0.91
C PHE A 218 -14.88 -3.12 0.10
N LEU A 219 -14.96 -3.03 -1.23
CA LEU A 219 -13.88 -3.34 -2.17
C LEU A 219 -13.44 -2.11 -2.96
N LYS A 220 -12.15 -1.76 -2.93
CA LYS A 220 -11.62 -0.64 -3.73
C LYS A 220 -10.39 -1.04 -4.54
N PHE A 221 -10.40 -0.66 -5.82
CA PHE A 221 -9.30 -0.84 -6.75
C PHE A 221 -8.16 0.12 -6.40
N LEU A 222 -6.92 -0.37 -6.45
CA LEU A 222 -5.71 0.37 -6.13
C LEU A 222 -4.61 -0.08 -7.08
N ILE A 223 -3.67 0.80 -7.40
CA ILE A 223 -2.50 0.45 -8.20
C ILE A 223 -1.27 0.71 -7.33
N GLU A 224 -0.45 -0.29 -7.04
CA GLU A 224 0.71 -0.21 -6.12
C GLU A 224 1.98 0.36 -6.79
N LYS A 225 2.04 0.26 -8.12
CA LYS A 225 3.12 0.77 -8.95
C LYS A 225 2.59 1.26 -10.27
N PHE A 226 3.12 2.40 -10.71
CA PHE A 226 2.70 3.02 -11.97
C PHE A 226 3.76 2.89 -13.07
N VAL A 227 4.98 2.44 -12.74
CA VAL A 227 6.13 2.26 -13.66
C VAL A 227 7.08 1.15 -13.18
#